data_AF-A0A6P0RLX3-F1
#
_entry.id   AF-A0A6P0RLX3-F1
#
_cell.length_a   1.000
_cell.length_b   1.000
_cell.length_c   1.000
_cell.angle_alpha   90.00
_cell.angle_beta   90.00
_cell.angle_gamma   90.00
#
_symmetry.space_group_name_H-M   'P 1'
#
loop_
_entity.id
_entity.type
_entity.pdbx_description
1 polymer ?
#
loop_
_entity_poly.entity_id
_entity_poly.type
_entity_poly.pdbx_seq_one_letter_code
_entity_poly.pdbx_strand_id
1 'polypeptide(L)'
;MEKKLKKLCVVIDTNIWKQNSTILLKTPLGAALLYCLKQNNGCIGLPEVIENEVIKHTIKDGYKAVENINNNFKIIEIIMGKRSDYEVPDETAIKESIESRIKEIEPWIKRVPFTLEHAKSALQRVDEGTPPNGEKNQQFKDSAIWEALLSLLRENYEVHFITSDKGFFKNRNDNCSLLAENLEEDCKNLGQKVFIYKDFKSCLDKLQADVPELDKTSIILGIYKEVNPDSAQYLLSETGFEITKFSQDLSLVSAFITEATNKLALEFELKYYLSDFQSTEENERQKSILTIEGECMYDYTDKNLSEILLKSETVNWLNADGTPGRRGEVYLRMTCVLGGGNKEVKYKFREQL
;
A
#
# COMPACT_ATOMS: atom_id res chain seq x y z
N MET A 1 25.62 -9.76 27.52
CA MET A 1 24.67 -10.46 26.65
C MET A 1 24.22 -9.47 25.58
N GLU A 2 24.71 -9.62 24.36
CA GLU A 2 24.19 -8.86 23.21
C GLU A 2 22.72 -9.26 23.00
N LYS A 3 21.80 -8.29 23.07
CA LYS A 3 20.40 -8.50 22.66
C LYS A 3 20.43 -8.82 21.16
N LYS A 4 20.26 -10.09 20.80
CA LYS A 4 20.08 -10.51 19.41
C LYS A 4 18.85 -9.77 18.87
N LEU A 5 19.05 -8.91 17.87
CA LEU A 5 17.96 -8.15 17.25
C LEU A 5 16.88 -9.12 16.77
N LYS A 6 15.63 -8.91 17.19
CA LYS A 6 14.50 -9.74 16.73
C LYS A 6 14.12 -9.29 15.32
N LYS A 7 13.75 -10.24 14.47
CA LYS A 7 13.21 -9.91 13.15
C LYS A 7 11.73 -9.63 13.27
N LEU A 8 11.26 -8.56 12.65
CA LEU A 8 9.84 -8.21 12.60
C LEU A 8 9.06 -9.26 11.79
N CYS A 9 7.95 -9.75 12.35
CA CYS A 9 7.06 -10.69 11.68
C CYS A 9 5.60 -10.29 11.89
N VAL A 10 4.86 -10.08 10.80
CA VAL A 10 3.44 -9.72 10.85
C VAL A 10 2.61 -10.93 10.44
N VAL A 11 1.70 -11.37 11.31
CA VAL A 11 0.76 -12.45 11.03
C VAL A 11 -0.62 -11.84 10.87
N ILE A 12 -1.27 -12.11 9.75
CA ILE A 12 -2.58 -11.56 9.41
C ILE A 12 -3.57 -12.72 9.40
N ASP A 13 -4.62 -12.62 10.21
CA ASP A 13 -5.70 -13.60 10.26
C ASP A 13 -6.52 -13.60 8.96
N THR A 14 -7.12 -14.75 8.61
CA THR A 14 -7.94 -14.93 7.41
C THR A 14 -9.07 -13.90 7.32
N ASN A 15 -9.71 -13.57 8.44
CA ASN A 15 -10.78 -12.56 8.47
C ASN A 15 -10.30 -11.18 8.01
N ILE A 16 -9.05 -10.81 8.29
CA ILE A 16 -8.43 -9.58 7.85
C ILE A 16 -7.99 -9.70 6.40
N TRP A 17 -7.38 -10.80 5.96
CA TRP A 17 -6.99 -11.01 4.55
C TRP A 17 -8.14 -10.85 3.54
N LYS A 18 -9.37 -11.15 3.96
CA LYS A 18 -10.56 -11.11 3.10
C LYS A 18 -11.24 -9.74 3.04
N GLN A 19 -10.85 -8.78 3.88
CA GLN A 19 -11.50 -7.47 3.84
C GLN A 19 -11.18 -6.79 2.50
N ASN A 20 -12.14 -6.07 1.93
CA ASN A 20 -11.95 -5.34 0.67
C ASN A 20 -10.77 -4.35 0.73
N SER A 21 -10.43 -3.87 1.94
CA SER A 21 -9.32 -2.97 2.23
C SER A 21 -7.94 -3.65 2.26
N THR A 22 -7.84 -4.97 2.18
CA THR A 22 -6.60 -5.74 2.39
C THR A 22 -6.50 -6.98 1.49
N ILE A 23 -7.45 -7.19 0.57
CA ILE A 23 -7.56 -8.39 -0.25
C ILE A 23 -6.24 -8.72 -0.98
N LEU A 24 -5.65 -9.87 -0.64
CA LEU A 24 -4.35 -10.35 -1.13
C LEU A 24 -3.21 -9.31 -1.08
N LEU A 25 -3.33 -8.33 -0.16
CA LEU A 25 -2.43 -7.18 -0.05
C LEU A 25 -2.28 -6.40 -1.37
N LYS A 26 -3.28 -6.44 -2.26
CA LYS A 26 -3.31 -5.64 -3.51
C LYS A 26 -3.89 -4.23 -3.31
N THR A 27 -4.18 -3.87 -2.07
CA THR A 27 -4.71 -2.55 -1.70
C THR A 27 -3.58 -1.62 -1.26
N PRO A 28 -3.82 -0.30 -1.18
CA PRO A 28 -2.82 0.65 -0.68
C PRO A 28 -2.29 0.27 0.69
N LEU A 29 -3.19 -0.10 1.62
CA LEU A 29 -2.80 -0.56 2.95
C LEU A 29 -1.89 -1.79 2.88
N GLY A 30 -2.25 -2.76 2.04
CA GLY A 30 -1.44 -3.97 1.86
C GLY A 30 -0.05 -3.66 1.32
N ALA A 31 0.04 -2.76 0.34
CA ALA A 31 1.31 -2.30 -0.19
C ALA A 31 2.11 -1.49 0.85
N ALA A 32 1.43 -0.70 1.69
CA ALA A 32 2.05 0.06 2.77
C ALA A 32 2.70 -0.84 3.81
N LEU A 33 2.04 -1.94 4.18
CA LEU A 33 2.62 -2.94 5.05
C LEU A 33 3.86 -3.57 4.39
N LEU A 34 3.76 -3.99 3.12
CA LEU A 34 4.89 -4.60 2.41
C LEU A 34 6.10 -3.65 2.35
N TYR A 35 5.85 -2.37 2.12
CA TYR A 35 6.87 -1.33 2.19
C TYR A 35 7.51 -1.26 3.59
N CYS A 36 6.71 -1.14 4.65
CA CYS A 36 7.20 -1.08 6.03
C CYS A 36 8.01 -2.32 6.42
N LEU A 37 7.54 -3.51 6.04
CA LEU A 37 8.24 -4.77 6.27
C LEU A 37 9.58 -4.79 5.56
N LYS A 38 9.65 -4.35 4.30
CA LYS A 38 10.91 -4.29 3.55
C LYS A 38 11.91 -3.33 4.20
N GLN A 39 11.47 -2.14 4.62
CA GLN A 39 12.34 -1.15 5.28
C GLN A 39 12.89 -1.67 6.62
N ASN A 40 12.10 -2.48 7.34
CA ASN A 40 12.49 -3.05 8.63
C ASN A 40 13.12 -4.45 8.52
N ASN A 41 13.42 -4.94 7.31
CA ASN A 41 13.89 -6.32 7.05
C ASN A 41 13.01 -7.39 7.75
N GLY A 42 11.70 -7.13 7.78
CA GLY A 42 10.67 -7.98 8.34
C GLY A 42 10.02 -8.89 7.30
N CYS A 43 9.10 -9.73 7.77
CA CYS A 43 8.36 -10.67 6.94
C CYS A 43 6.89 -10.79 7.35
N ILE A 44 6.09 -11.40 6.49
CA ILE A 44 4.74 -11.87 6.78
C ILE A 44 4.85 -13.31 7.27
N GLY A 45 4.44 -13.56 8.52
CA GLY A 45 4.25 -14.91 9.01
C GLY A 45 2.96 -15.47 8.42
N LEU A 46 3.06 -16.54 7.63
CA LEU A 46 1.93 -17.17 6.98
C LEU A 46 1.79 -18.62 7.47
N PRO A 47 0.99 -18.85 8.52
CA PRO A 47 0.59 -20.19 8.93
C PRO A 47 -0.14 -20.92 7.81
N GLU A 48 0.18 -22.20 7.60
CA GLU A 48 -0.43 -23.04 6.58
C GLU A 48 -1.97 -23.08 6.69
N VAL A 49 -2.49 -23.09 7.92
CA VAL A 49 -3.94 -23.03 8.19
C VAL A 49 -4.58 -21.73 7.68
N ILE A 50 -3.88 -20.60 7.74
CA ILE A 50 -4.33 -19.31 7.21
C ILE A 50 -4.19 -19.31 5.68
N GLU A 51 -3.05 -19.73 5.14
CA GLU A 51 -2.79 -19.78 3.68
C GLU A 51 -3.88 -20.54 2.95
N ASN A 52 -4.18 -21.77 3.41
CA ASN A 52 -5.21 -22.62 2.85
C ASN A 52 -6.59 -21.97 2.91
N GLU A 53 -6.89 -21.26 4.00
CA GLU A 53 -8.19 -20.60 4.18
C GLU A 53 -8.31 -19.37 3.28
N VAL A 54 -7.28 -18.53 3.20
CA VAL A 54 -7.25 -17.35 2.33
C VAL A 54 -7.45 -17.75 0.88
N ILE A 55 -6.65 -18.71 0.37
CA ILE A 55 -6.75 -19.18 -1.02
C ILE A 55 -8.16 -19.72 -1.30
N LYS A 56 -8.66 -20.64 -0.46
CA LYS A 56 -9.99 -21.24 -0.64
C LYS A 56 -11.11 -20.21 -0.65
N HIS A 57 -11.08 -19.24 0.27
CA HIS A 57 -12.13 -18.24 0.37
C HIS A 57 -12.05 -17.21 -0.76
N THR A 58 -10.86 -16.72 -1.12
CA THR A 58 -10.71 -15.76 -2.22
C THR A 58 -11.16 -16.35 -3.55
N ILE A 59 -10.87 -17.63 -3.81
CA ILE A 59 -11.38 -18.37 -4.98
C ILE A 59 -12.92 -18.37 -4.97
N LYS A 60 -13.52 -18.78 -3.85
CA LYS A 60 -14.98 -18.84 -3.70
C LYS A 60 -15.66 -17.47 -3.90
N ASP A 61 -15.06 -16.41 -3.36
CA ASP A 61 -15.59 -15.05 -3.48
C ASP A 61 -15.44 -14.51 -4.91
N GLY A 62 -14.35 -14.85 -5.61
CA GLY A 62 -14.17 -14.59 -7.04
C GLY A 62 -15.28 -15.23 -7.89
N TYR A 63 -15.63 -16.49 -7.63
CA TYR A 63 -16.70 -17.18 -8.36
C TYR A 63 -18.07 -16.56 -8.13
N LYS A 64 -18.38 -16.22 -6.88
CA LYS A 64 -19.62 -15.49 -6.58
C LYS A 64 -19.69 -14.16 -7.30
N ALA A 65 -18.57 -13.44 -7.42
CA ALA A 65 -18.53 -12.18 -8.15
C ALA A 65 -18.83 -12.38 -9.65
N VAL A 66 -18.22 -13.40 -10.27
CA VAL A 66 -18.50 -13.78 -11.67
C VAL A 66 -19.95 -14.17 -11.88
N GLU A 67 -20.50 -15.01 -11.00
CA GLU A 67 -21.91 -15.41 -11.04
C GLU A 67 -22.85 -14.21 -10.92
N ASN A 68 -22.57 -13.30 -9.99
CA ASN A 68 -23.34 -12.07 -9.81
C ASN A 68 -23.29 -11.16 -11.04
N ILE A 69 -22.12 -11.03 -11.69
CA ILE A 69 -21.99 -10.26 -12.94
C ILE A 69 -22.87 -10.88 -14.03
N ASN A 70 -22.76 -12.19 -14.24
CA ASN A 70 -23.52 -12.90 -15.26
C ASN A 70 -25.03 -12.80 -15.04
N ASN A 71 -25.48 -12.95 -13.79
CA ASN A 71 -26.89 -12.84 -13.42
C ASN A 71 -27.42 -11.42 -13.69
N ASN A 72 -26.67 -10.38 -13.30
CA ASN A 72 -27.08 -8.99 -13.53
C ASN A 72 -27.02 -8.60 -15.01
N PHE A 73 -26.04 -9.07 -15.77
CA PHE A 73 -25.96 -8.83 -17.22
C PHE A 73 -27.14 -9.46 -17.97
N LYS A 74 -27.58 -10.65 -17.55
CA LYS A 74 -28.77 -11.30 -18.12
C LYS A 74 -30.03 -10.48 -17.92
N ILE A 75 -30.19 -9.83 -16.76
CA ILE A 75 -31.32 -8.92 -16.50
C ILE A 75 -31.28 -7.73 -17.47
N ILE A 76 -30.10 -7.13 -17.66
CA ILE A 76 -29.92 -6.01 -18.60
C ILE A 76 -30.24 -6.44 -20.03
N GLU A 77 -29.77 -7.62 -20.45
CA GLU A 77 -30.05 -8.19 -21.77
C GLU A 77 -31.55 -8.36 -22.00
N ILE A 78 -32.30 -8.85 -21.02
CA ILE A 78 -33.76 -8.97 -21.09
C ILE A 78 -34.43 -7.61 -21.27
N ILE A 79 -33.96 -6.57 -20.56
CA ILE A 79 -34.52 -5.21 -20.64
C ILE A 79 -34.18 -4.54 -21.98
N MET A 80 -32.95 -4.69 -22.46
CA MET A 80 -32.45 -3.97 -23.64
C MET A 80 -32.65 -4.73 -24.95
N GLY A 81 -32.97 -6.02 -24.90
CA GLY A 81 -33.10 -6.90 -26.07
C GLY A 81 -31.76 -7.16 -26.79
N LYS A 82 -30.63 -6.77 -26.19
CA LYS A 82 -29.29 -6.93 -26.72
C LYS A 82 -28.26 -6.91 -25.58
N ARG A 83 -27.11 -7.54 -25.82
CA ARG A 83 -25.99 -7.62 -24.88
C ARG A 83 -24.70 -7.11 -25.54
N SER A 84 -23.86 -6.44 -24.75
CA SER A 84 -22.48 -6.13 -25.15
C SER A 84 -21.57 -7.33 -24.92
N ASP A 85 -20.60 -7.54 -25.81
CA ASP A 85 -19.55 -8.57 -25.65
C ASP A 85 -18.66 -8.21 -24.46
N TYR A 86 -18.99 -8.77 -23.30
CA TYR A 86 -18.20 -8.67 -22.08
C TYR A 86 -17.96 -10.08 -21.56
N GLU A 87 -16.68 -10.44 -21.48
CA GLU A 87 -16.20 -11.71 -20.96
C GLU A 87 -15.76 -11.53 -19.50
N VAL A 88 -16.21 -12.46 -18.66
CA VAL A 88 -15.77 -12.59 -17.27
C VAL A 88 -14.65 -13.64 -17.21
N PRO A 89 -13.66 -13.49 -16.32
CA PRO A 89 -12.62 -14.50 -16.17
C PRO A 89 -13.23 -15.84 -15.71
N ASP A 90 -12.63 -16.93 -16.18
CA ASP A 90 -13.00 -18.28 -15.77
C ASP A 90 -12.34 -18.67 -14.43
N GLU A 91 -12.68 -19.88 -13.96
CA GLU A 91 -12.21 -20.37 -12.67
C GLU A 91 -10.69 -20.55 -12.61
N THR A 92 -10.11 -20.98 -13.73
CA THR A 92 -8.67 -21.18 -13.88
C THR A 92 -7.92 -19.85 -13.81
N ALA A 93 -8.37 -18.84 -14.55
CA ALA A 93 -7.76 -17.51 -14.57
C ALA A 93 -7.80 -16.83 -13.19
N ILE A 94 -8.90 -17.00 -12.43
CA ILE A 94 -8.99 -16.49 -11.06
C ILE A 94 -7.94 -17.18 -10.18
N LYS A 95 -7.84 -18.50 -10.25
CA LYS A 95 -6.90 -19.28 -9.43
C LYS A 95 -5.45 -18.92 -9.76
N GLU A 96 -5.09 -18.86 -11.04
CA GLU A 96 -3.76 -18.47 -11.50
C GLU A 96 -3.36 -17.06 -11.04
N SER A 97 -4.30 -16.11 -11.05
CA SER A 97 -4.07 -14.74 -10.57
C SER A 97 -3.79 -14.68 -9.07
N ILE A 98 -4.47 -15.52 -8.27
CA ILE A 98 -4.24 -15.64 -6.82
C ILE A 98 -2.86 -16.26 -6.57
N GLU A 99 -2.55 -17.39 -7.22
CA GLU A 99 -1.26 -18.08 -7.07
C GLU A 99 -0.08 -17.18 -7.50
N SER A 100 -0.24 -16.46 -8.62
CA SER A 100 0.73 -15.48 -9.10
C SER A 100 1.00 -14.39 -8.05
N ARG A 101 -0.06 -13.87 -7.40
CA ARG A 101 0.11 -12.88 -6.33
C ARG A 101 0.83 -13.45 -5.12
N ILE A 102 0.50 -14.65 -4.65
CA ILE A 102 1.21 -15.28 -3.52
C ILE A 102 2.69 -15.47 -3.87
N LYS A 103 2.98 -15.92 -5.09
CA LYS A 103 4.36 -16.07 -5.59
C LYS A 103 5.11 -14.74 -5.69
N GLU A 104 4.43 -13.65 -6.03
CA GLU A 104 5.03 -12.31 -6.07
C GLU A 104 5.47 -11.87 -4.67
N ILE A 105 4.65 -12.13 -3.64
CA ILE A 105 4.95 -11.74 -2.25
C ILE A 105 5.80 -12.77 -1.49
N GLU A 106 6.09 -13.92 -2.09
CA GLU A 106 6.90 -15.02 -1.57
C GLU A 106 8.21 -14.57 -0.89
N PRO A 107 9.00 -13.62 -1.44
CA PRO A 107 10.25 -13.19 -0.80
C PRO A 107 10.07 -12.60 0.61
N TRP A 108 8.87 -12.12 0.93
CA TRP A 108 8.52 -11.57 2.24
C TRP A 108 7.75 -12.56 3.11
N ILE A 109 7.45 -13.78 2.63
CA ILE A 109 6.68 -14.77 3.38
C ILE A 109 7.61 -15.67 4.20
N LYS A 110 7.32 -15.78 5.49
CA LYS A 110 7.80 -16.85 6.37
C LYS A 110 6.65 -17.83 6.59
N ARG A 111 6.64 -18.96 5.85
CA ARG A 111 5.65 -20.02 6.07
C ARG A 111 5.88 -20.71 7.41
N VAL A 112 4.77 -20.96 8.11
CA VAL A 112 4.76 -21.77 9.34
C VAL A 112 3.96 -23.04 9.04
N PRO A 113 4.63 -24.20 8.88
CA PRO A 113 3.96 -25.45 8.54
C PRO A 113 3.04 -25.89 9.69
N PHE A 114 1.91 -26.49 9.36
CA PHE A 114 1.01 -27.07 10.35
C PHE A 114 1.50 -28.45 10.78
N THR A 115 2.08 -28.54 11.97
CA THR A 115 2.71 -29.77 12.45
C THR A 115 1.75 -30.65 13.26
N LEU A 116 2.11 -31.92 13.45
CA LEU A 116 1.36 -32.82 14.34
C LEU A 116 1.35 -32.31 15.78
N GLU A 117 2.41 -31.64 16.23
CA GLU A 117 2.48 -31.03 17.56
C GLU A 117 1.47 -29.88 17.68
N HIS A 118 1.37 -29.02 16.66
CA HIS A 118 0.33 -27.99 16.61
C HIS A 118 -1.06 -28.60 16.68
N ALA A 119 -1.31 -29.67 15.92
CA ALA A 119 -2.60 -30.34 15.92
C ALA A 119 -2.97 -30.90 17.31
N LYS A 120 -2.00 -31.54 18.00
CA LYS A 120 -2.20 -32.07 19.36
C LYS A 120 -2.48 -30.97 20.37
N SER A 121 -1.66 -29.91 20.38
CA SER A 121 -1.84 -28.78 21.30
C SER A 121 -3.13 -28.02 21.02
N ALA A 122 -3.49 -27.81 19.75
CA ALA A 122 -4.75 -27.19 19.37
C ALA A 122 -5.96 -28.02 19.81
N LEU A 123 -5.92 -29.34 19.64
CA LEU A 123 -6.99 -30.24 20.09
C LEU A 123 -7.11 -30.24 21.62
N GLN A 124 -5.99 -30.26 22.33
CA GLN A 124 -5.98 -30.15 23.79
C GLN A 124 -6.66 -28.86 24.27
N ARG A 125 -6.39 -27.71 23.65
CA ARG A 125 -7.07 -26.44 23.98
C ARG A 125 -8.58 -26.49 23.74
N VAL A 126 -9.01 -27.19 22.68
CA VAL A 126 -10.43 -27.41 22.38
C VAL A 126 -11.08 -28.25 23.47
N ASP A 127 -10.43 -29.35 23.87
CA ASP A 127 -10.93 -30.27 24.89
C ASP A 127 -10.98 -29.61 26.28
N GLU A 128 -9.99 -28.78 26.61
CA GLU A 128 -9.93 -28.00 27.86
C GLU A 128 -10.86 -26.79 27.86
N GLY A 129 -11.44 -26.41 26.71
CA GLY A 129 -12.30 -25.23 26.57
C GLY A 129 -11.57 -23.91 26.80
N THR A 130 -10.24 -23.89 26.69
CA THR A 130 -9.43 -22.67 26.89
C THR A 130 -9.49 -21.75 25.67
N PRO A 131 -9.41 -20.41 25.84
CA PRO A 131 -9.41 -19.47 24.72
C PRO A 131 -8.42 -19.87 23.62
N PRO A 132 -8.79 -19.78 22.33
CA PRO A 132 -9.96 -19.05 21.80
C PRO A 132 -11.32 -19.77 22.00
N ASN A 133 -11.31 -21.01 22.46
CA ASN A 133 -12.51 -21.82 22.71
C ASN A 133 -13.34 -21.35 23.91
N GLY A 134 -14.56 -21.86 24.01
CA GLY A 134 -15.43 -21.76 25.18
C GLY A 134 -16.46 -22.89 25.18
N GLU A 135 -17.31 -22.97 26.21
CA GLU A 135 -18.24 -24.11 26.44
C GLU A 135 -19.14 -24.47 25.23
N LYS A 136 -19.44 -23.50 24.36
CA LYS A 136 -20.27 -23.68 23.16
C LYS A 136 -19.60 -23.28 21.86
N ASN A 137 -18.29 -23.01 21.89
CA ASN A 137 -17.55 -22.50 20.74
C ASN A 137 -16.20 -23.21 20.65
N GLN A 138 -16.11 -24.21 19.78
CA GLN A 138 -14.89 -24.94 19.50
C GLN A 138 -14.26 -24.39 18.21
N GLN A 139 -13.11 -23.77 18.38
CA GLN A 139 -12.34 -23.06 17.37
C GLN A 139 -10.96 -23.71 17.21
N PHE A 140 -10.95 -24.93 16.65
CA PHE A 140 -9.71 -25.68 16.41
C PHE A 140 -8.74 -24.91 15.51
N LYS A 141 -9.24 -24.24 14.46
CA LYS A 141 -8.42 -23.44 13.55
C LYS A 141 -7.73 -22.28 14.26
N ASP A 142 -8.45 -21.57 15.11
CA ASP A 142 -7.89 -20.44 15.85
C ASP A 142 -6.87 -20.92 16.90
N SER A 143 -7.12 -22.11 17.48
CA SER A 143 -6.14 -22.79 18.33
C SER A 143 -4.88 -23.21 17.56
N ALA A 144 -4.99 -23.59 16.29
CA ALA A 144 -3.83 -23.88 15.44
C ALA A 144 -3.06 -22.60 15.05
N ILE A 145 -3.76 -21.49 14.80
CA ILE A 145 -3.13 -20.17 14.56
C ILE A 145 -2.31 -19.76 15.78
N TRP A 146 -2.87 -19.95 16.99
CA TRP A 146 -2.16 -19.69 18.25
C TRP A 146 -0.82 -20.42 18.33
N GLU A 147 -0.80 -21.72 18.03
CA GLU A 147 0.43 -22.52 18.04
C GLU A 147 1.44 -22.05 16.97
N ALA A 148 0.96 -21.56 15.84
CA ALA A 148 1.81 -20.96 14.82
C ALA A 148 2.46 -19.65 15.32
N LEU A 149 1.72 -18.79 16.05
CA LEU A 149 2.28 -17.59 16.69
C LEU A 149 3.39 -17.96 17.68
N LEU A 150 3.15 -18.95 18.55
CA LEU A 150 4.16 -19.42 19.51
C LEU A 150 5.40 -20.00 18.81
N SER A 151 5.22 -20.65 17.66
CA SER A 151 6.33 -21.18 16.86
C SER A 151 7.22 -20.07 16.29
N LEU A 152 6.62 -18.97 15.83
CA LEU A 152 7.37 -17.78 15.41
C LEU A 152 8.14 -17.15 16.58
N LEU A 153 7.56 -17.09 17.78
CA LEU A 153 8.29 -16.63 18.96
C LEU A 153 9.49 -17.52 19.27
N ARG A 154 9.35 -18.86 19.19
CA ARG A 154 10.47 -19.80 19.40
C ARG A 154 11.61 -19.57 18.42
N GLU A 155 11.31 -19.11 17.20
CA GLU A 155 12.30 -18.72 16.20
C GLU A 155 12.89 -17.30 16.38
N ASN A 156 12.55 -16.62 17.49
CA ASN A 156 13.02 -15.28 17.87
C ASN A 156 12.55 -14.15 16.93
N TYR A 157 11.30 -14.22 16.47
CA TYR A 157 10.61 -13.12 15.80
C TYR A 157 9.92 -12.18 16.80
N GLU A 158 9.81 -10.91 16.42
CA GLU A 158 8.89 -9.95 17.03
C GLU A 158 7.56 -10.04 16.28
N VAL A 159 6.56 -10.65 16.91
CA VAL A 159 5.31 -11.03 16.25
C VAL A 159 4.24 -9.97 16.46
N HIS A 160 3.74 -9.43 15.35
CA HIS A 160 2.57 -8.54 15.30
C HIS A 160 1.41 -9.30 14.67
N PHE A 161 0.39 -9.60 15.46
CA PHE A 161 -0.78 -10.36 15.04
C PHE A 161 -1.98 -9.44 14.80
N ILE A 162 -2.57 -9.52 13.61
CA ILE A 162 -3.73 -8.73 13.21
C ILE A 162 -4.94 -9.66 13.08
N THR A 163 -5.97 -9.45 13.89
CA THR A 163 -7.22 -10.24 13.86
C THR A 163 -8.40 -9.41 14.34
N SER A 164 -9.58 -9.68 13.78
CA SER A 164 -10.86 -9.19 14.33
C SER A 164 -11.55 -10.22 15.21
N ASP A 165 -10.94 -11.38 15.49
CA ASP A 165 -11.52 -12.40 16.37
C ASP A 165 -11.25 -12.06 17.84
N LYS A 166 -12.34 -11.83 18.56
CA LYS A 166 -12.37 -11.54 19.99
C LYS A 166 -11.76 -12.66 20.83
N GLY A 167 -11.70 -13.90 20.36
CA GLY A 167 -11.09 -15.03 21.07
C GLY A 167 -9.62 -14.84 21.45
N PHE A 168 -8.89 -13.97 20.73
CA PHE A 168 -7.49 -13.67 21.01
C PHE A 168 -7.26 -12.46 21.92
N PHE A 169 -8.32 -11.71 22.26
CA PHE A 169 -8.23 -10.50 23.07
C PHE A 169 -8.58 -10.76 24.53
N LYS A 170 -7.97 -9.97 25.41
CA LYS A 170 -8.30 -10.00 26.84
C LYS A 170 -9.80 -9.77 27.05
N ASN A 171 -10.43 -10.63 27.85
CA ASN A 171 -11.87 -10.59 28.14
C ASN A 171 -12.77 -10.57 26.88
N ARG A 172 -12.28 -11.10 25.75
CA ARG A 172 -12.97 -11.05 24.45
C ARG A 172 -13.34 -9.63 24.01
N ASN A 173 -12.51 -8.63 24.37
CA ASN A 173 -12.71 -7.22 24.04
C ASN A 173 -11.64 -6.73 23.04
N ASP A 174 -12.02 -6.61 21.77
CA ASP A 174 -11.19 -6.14 20.65
C ASP A 174 -10.85 -4.63 20.70
N ASN A 175 -11.42 -3.87 21.64
CA ASN A 175 -11.04 -2.47 21.85
C ASN A 175 -9.76 -2.31 22.69
N CYS A 176 -9.21 -3.38 23.25
CA CYS A 176 -7.95 -3.34 23.98
C CYS A 176 -6.83 -4.00 23.18
N SER A 177 -5.62 -3.43 23.21
CA SER A 177 -4.43 -4.03 22.58
C SER A 177 -3.76 -5.09 23.46
N LEU A 178 -4.58 -5.86 24.20
CA LEU A 178 -4.13 -6.87 25.16
C LEU A 178 -4.58 -8.26 24.71
N LEU A 179 -3.67 -9.22 24.82
CA LEU A 179 -3.89 -10.63 24.49
C LEU A 179 -4.81 -11.29 25.52
N ALA A 180 -5.47 -12.38 25.12
CA ALA A 180 -6.08 -13.33 26.05
C ALA A 180 -5.04 -13.78 27.09
N GLU A 181 -5.47 -13.95 28.35
CA GLU A 181 -4.54 -14.11 29.48
C GLU A 181 -3.65 -15.36 29.35
N ASN A 182 -4.22 -16.45 28.84
CA ASN A 182 -3.48 -17.68 28.54
C ASN A 182 -2.49 -17.51 27.38
N LEU A 183 -2.80 -16.70 26.34
CA LEU A 183 -1.83 -16.41 25.27
C LEU A 183 -0.69 -15.56 25.81
N GLU A 184 -1.02 -14.60 26.66
CA GLU A 184 -0.04 -13.75 27.33
C GLU A 184 0.88 -14.57 28.24
N GLU A 185 0.34 -15.55 28.96
CA GLU A 185 1.11 -16.49 29.79
C GLU A 185 2.01 -17.40 28.95
N ASP A 186 1.49 -17.99 27.87
CA ASP A 186 2.30 -18.76 26.91
C ASP A 186 3.45 -17.93 26.34
N CYS A 187 3.20 -16.66 26.00
CA CYS A 187 4.23 -15.72 25.55
C CYS A 187 5.28 -15.46 26.64
N LYS A 188 4.85 -15.23 27.88
CA LYS A 188 5.73 -15.00 29.04
C LYS A 188 6.61 -16.20 29.34
N ASN A 189 6.07 -17.42 29.23
CA ASN A 189 6.82 -18.67 29.39
C ASN A 189 7.95 -18.80 28.35
N LEU A 190 7.78 -18.22 27.17
CA LEU A 190 8.81 -18.13 26.13
C LEU A 190 9.74 -16.91 26.29
N GLY A 191 9.51 -16.04 27.27
CA GLY A 191 10.27 -14.80 27.46
C GLY A 191 10.04 -13.77 26.33
N GLN A 192 8.90 -13.86 25.64
CA GLN A 192 8.59 -13.01 24.49
C GLN A 192 7.17 -12.43 24.58
N LYS A 193 6.77 -11.66 23.57
CA LYS A 193 5.47 -10.99 23.51
C LYS A 193 4.97 -10.99 22.07
N VAL A 194 3.66 -11.20 21.91
CA VAL A 194 2.92 -10.88 20.68
C VAL A 194 2.26 -9.52 20.84
N PHE A 195 2.35 -8.68 19.83
CA PHE A 195 1.57 -7.44 19.74
C PHE A 195 0.29 -7.74 18.96
N ILE A 196 -0.88 -7.44 19.52
CA ILE A 196 -2.16 -7.71 18.87
C ILE A 196 -2.84 -6.43 18.41
N TYR A 197 -3.43 -6.48 17.21
CA TYR A 197 -4.11 -5.37 16.55
C TYR A 197 -5.47 -5.84 16.03
N LYS A 198 -6.50 -5.01 16.23
CA LYS A 198 -7.86 -5.29 15.75
C LYS A 198 -8.02 -5.12 14.24
N ASP A 199 -7.20 -4.26 13.65
CA ASP A 199 -7.28 -3.89 12.25
C ASP A 199 -5.90 -3.57 11.68
N PHE A 200 -5.86 -3.57 10.35
CA PHE A 200 -4.65 -3.41 9.57
C PHE A 200 -4.01 -2.02 9.76
N LYS A 201 -4.83 -0.98 9.88
CA LYS A 201 -4.38 0.40 10.06
C LYS A 201 -3.65 0.60 11.38
N SER A 202 -4.21 0.09 12.48
CA SER A 202 -3.61 0.18 13.81
C SER A 202 -2.23 -0.48 13.87
N CYS A 203 -2.03 -1.56 13.10
CA CYS A 203 -0.70 -2.18 12.97
C CYS A 203 0.24 -1.29 12.15
N LEU A 204 -0.23 -0.79 11.00
CA LEU A 204 0.56 0.04 10.10
C LEU A 204 1.03 1.34 10.78
N ASP A 205 0.14 2.05 11.48
CA ASP A 205 0.45 3.28 12.23
C ASP A 205 1.60 3.04 13.23
N LYS A 206 1.67 1.84 13.81
CA LYS A 206 2.74 1.46 14.74
C LYS A 206 4.06 1.14 14.03
N LEU A 207 4.01 0.48 12.87
CA LEU A 207 5.19 0.08 12.11
C LEU A 207 5.81 1.25 11.31
N GLN A 208 4.99 2.20 10.85
CA GLN A 208 5.44 3.38 10.13
C GLN A 208 6.32 4.29 10.99
N ALA A 209 6.11 4.31 12.31
CA ALA A 209 6.93 5.10 13.24
C ALA A 209 8.42 4.75 13.18
N ASP A 210 8.76 3.54 12.74
CA ASP A 210 10.14 3.02 12.65
C ASP A 210 10.70 3.07 11.21
N VAL A 211 9.92 3.52 10.23
CA VAL A 211 10.35 3.62 8.83
C VAL A 211 11.18 4.89 8.62
N PRO A 212 12.40 4.81 8.06
CA PRO A 212 13.20 5.99 7.74
C PRO A 212 12.46 6.93 6.79
N GLU A 213 12.54 8.24 7.06
CA GLU A 213 11.99 9.24 6.14
C GLU A 213 12.63 9.12 4.75
N LEU A 214 11.80 9.24 3.73
CA LEU A 214 12.24 9.28 2.35
C LEU A 214 13.13 10.51 2.13
N ASP A 215 14.30 10.32 1.50
CA ASP A 215 15.19 11.43 1.14
C ASP A 215 14.62 12.25 -0.02
N LYS A 216 13.68 13.15 0.34
CA LYS A 216 12.99 14.04 -0.60
C LYS A 216 13.97 14.92 -1.37
N THR A 217 15.09 15.32 -0.75
CA THR A 217 16.10 16.16 -1.37
C THR A 217 16.76 15.46 -2.55
N SER A 218 17.26 14.25 -2.34
CA SER A 218 17.88 13.46 -3.42
C SER A 218 16.89 13.15 -4.55
N ILE A 219 15.62 12.89 -4.20
CA ILE A 219 14.56 12.63 -5.17
C ILE A 219 14.27 13.88 -6.01
N ILE A 220 14.06 15.04 -5.39
CA ILE A 220 13.82 16.31 -6.08
C ILE A 220 14.97 16.61 -7.05
N LEU A 221 16.22 16.41 -6.64
CA LEU A 221 17.39 16.59 -7.50
C LEU A 221 17.43 15.57 -8.66
N GLY A 222 16.99 14.33 -8.42
CA GLY A 222 16.83 13.34 -9.47
C GLY A 222 15.79 13.75 -10.51
N ILE A 223 14.62 14.20 -10.05
CA ILE A 223 13.53 14.66 -10.93
C ILE A 223 14.00 15.88 -11.72
N TYR A 224 14.66 16.84 -11.07
CA TYR A 224 15.22 18.02 -11.73
C TYR A 224 16.19 17.67 -12.88
N LYS A 225 16.99 16.62 -12.76
CA LYS A 225 17.92 16.20 -13.83
C LYS A 225 17.20 15.63 -15.06
N GLU A 226 16.05 15.00 -14.86
CA GLU A 226 15.29 14.34 -15.91
C GLU A 226 14.22 15.25 -16.54
N VAL A 227 13.72 16.22 -15.77
CA VAL A 227 12.78 17.23 -16.26
C VAL A 227 13.56 18.33 -16.96
N ASN A 228 13.46 18.39 -18.29
CA ASN A 228 14.04 19.49 -19.04
C ASN A 228 13.15 20.75 -18.91
N PRO A 229 13.62 21.84 -18.27
CA PRO A 229 12.86 23.09 -18.18
C PRO A 229 12.64 23.77 -19.54
N ASP A 230 13.30 23.31 -20.61
CA ASP A 230 13.09 23.83 -21.96
C ASP A 230 11.65 23.69 -22.44
N SER A 231 10.87 22.75 -21.89
CA SER A 231 9.44 22.63 -22.18
C SER A 231 8.68 23.93 -21.87
N ALA A 232 9.15 24.70 -20.89
CA ALA A 232 8.56 25.98 -20.48
C ALA A 232 9.03 27.18 -21.30
N GLN A 233 9.95 27.02 -22.28
CA GLN A 233 10.48 28.15 -23.04
C GLN A 233 9.40 28.96 -23.76
N TYR A 234 8.38 28.29 -24.31
CA TYR A 234 7.28 28.98 -24.98
C TYR A 234 6.53 29.90 -24.00
N LEU A 235 6.11 29.36 -22.85
CA LEU A 235 5.43 30.08 -21.78
C LEU A 235 6.27 31.25 -21.24
N LEU A 236 7.57 31.03 -21.03
CA LEU A 236 8.52 32.04 -20.57
C LEU A 236 8.70 33.17 -21.59
N SER A 237 8.77 32.84 -22.87
CA SER A 237 8.89 33.83 -23.95
C SER A 237 7.63 34.68 -24.11
N GLU A 238 6.44 34.10 -23.98
CA GLU A 238 5.16 34.84 -24.00
C GLU A 238 5.04 35.79 -22.81
N THR A 239 5.58 35.40 -21.66
CA THR A 239 5.46 36.16 -20.40
C THR A 239 6.61 37.14 -20.15
N GLY A 240 7.68 37.09 -20.95
CA GLY A 240 8.85 37.96 -20.82
C GLY A 240 9.76 37.60 -19.65
N PHE A 241 9.79 36.33 -19.24
CA PHE A 241 10.63 35.84 -18.15
C PHE A 241 11.71 34.89 -18.66
N GLU A 242 12.80 34.77 -17.91
CA GLU A 242 13.82 33.74 -18.11
C GLU A 242 14.11 33.02 -16.79
N ILE A 243 14.50 31.74 -16.86
CA ILE A 243 14.87 30.98 -15.66
C ILE A 243 16.25 31.42 -15.19
N THR A 244 16.35 31.80 -13.91
CA THR A 244 17.65 32.15 -13.29
C THR A 244 18.21 31.00 -12.48
N LYS A 245 17.38 30.38 -11.64
CA LYS A 245 17.84 29.41 -10.64
C LYS A 245 16.76 28.42 -10.25
N PHE A 246 17.12 27.14 -10.19
CA PHE A 246 16.31 26.11 -9.56
C PHE A 246 16.26 26.29 -8.03
N SER A 247 15.05 26.24 -7.47
CA SER A 247 14.80 26.40 -6.04
C SER A 247 14.38 25.07 -5.40
N GLN A 248 15.38 24.30 -4.98
CA GLN A 248 15.14 23.03 -4.29
C GLN A 248 14.27 23.20 -3.03
N ASP A 249 14.51 24.24 -2.24
CA ASP A 249 13.81 24.46 -0.95
C ASP A 249 12.32 24.81 -1.10
N LEU A 250 11.93 25.31 -2.28
CA LEU A 250 10.52 25.62 -2.58
C LEU A 250 9.82 24.46 -3.32
N SER A 251 10.60 23.51 -3.82
CA SER A 251 10.12 22.36 -4.56
C SER A 251 9.58 21.31 -3.59
N LEU A 252 8.54 20.60 -4.01
CA LEU A 252 7.82 19.65 -3.17
C LEU A 252 7.78 18.29 -3.85
N VAL A 253 7.82 17.24 -3.03
CA VAL A 253 7.53 15.89 -3.49
C VAL A 253 6.63 15.20 -2.46
N SER A 254 5.57 14.58 -2.99
CA SER A 254 4.64 13.75 -2.25
C SER A 254 4.79 12.33 -2.77
N ALA A 255 5.04 11.38 -1.88
CA ALA A 255 5.23 9.98 -2.24
C ALA A 255 4.01 9.16 -1.86
N PHE A 256 3.64 8.24 -2.75
CA PHE A 256 2.48 7.39 -2.63
C PHE A 256 2.87 5.95 -2.90
N ILE A 257 2.32 5.05 -2.10
CA ILE A 257 2.59 3.62 -2.22
C ILE A 257 1.77 3.04 -3.36
N THR A 258 2.37 2.11 -4.11
CA THR A 258 1.75 1.47 -5.28
C THR A 258 1.66 -0.04 -5.08
N GLU A 259 0.85 -0.71 -5.91
CA GLU A 259 0.75 -2.18 -5.90
C GLU A 259 2.10 -2.86 -6.22
N ALA A 260 2.98 -2.17 -6.97
CA ALA A 260 4.33 -2.62 -7.22
C ALA A 260 5.17 -2.42 -5.96
N THR A 261 5.54 -3.55 -5.34
CA THR A 261 6.16 -3.59 -4.01
C THR A 261 7.47 -2.82 -3.92
N ASN A 262 8.20 -2.59 -5.02
CA ASN A 262 9.47 -1.85 -5.08
C ASN A 262 9.36 -0.42 -5.61
N LYS A 263 8.15 0.08 -5.92
CA LYS A 263 7.98 1.40 -6.54
C LYS A 263 7.01 2.30 -5.77
N LEU A 264 7.35 3.58 -5.74
CA LEU A 264 6.51 4.66 -5.23
C LEU A 264 6.04 5.51 -6.41
N ALA A 265 4.78 5.92 -6.40
CA ALA A 265 4.29 6.98 -7.25
C ALA A 265 4.64 8.30 -6.58
N LEU A 266 5.27 9.20 -7.30
CA LEU A 266 5.62 10.52 -6.81
C LEU A 266 4.78 11.56 -7.53
N GLU A 267 4.25 12.52 -6.79
CA GLU A 267 3.81 13.80 -7.33
C GLU A 267 4.82 14.86 -6.95
N PHE A 268 5.20 15.70 -7.90
CA PHE A 268 6.24 16.69 -7.70
C PHE A 268 5.82 18.08 -8.16
N GLU A 269 6.37 19.08 -7.49
CA GLU A 269 6.39 20.47 -7.90
C GLU A 269 7.84 20.94 -7.93
N LEU A 270 8.39 21.23 -9.10
CA LEU A 270 9.69 21.88 -9.24
C LEU A 270 9.50 23.37 -9.36
N LYS A 271 10.22 24.15 -8.56
CA LYS A 271 10.14 25.62 -8.57
C LYS A 271 11.43 26.27 -9.02
N TYR A 272 11.30 27.29 -9.86
CA TYR A 272 12.41 28.05 -10.43
C TYR A 272 12.19 29.54 -10.22
N TYR A 273 13.24 30.24 -9.81
CA TYR A 273 13.26 31.70 -9.80
C TYR A 273 13.39 32.22 -11.23
N LEU A 274 12.65 33.29 -11.51
CA LEU A 274 12.63 33.94 -12.81
C LEU A 274 13.18 35.36 -12.73
N SER A 275 13.86 35.83 -13.77
CA SER A 275 14.14 37.24 -14.01
C SER A 275 13.25 37.77 -15.12
N ASP A 276 12.83 39.03 -14.96
CA ASP A 276 12.01 39.73 -15.93
C ASP A 276 12.90 40.56 -16.86
N PHE A 277 13.11 40.09 -18.09
CA PHE A 277 13.94 40.81 -19.06
C PHE A 277 13.19 41.94 -19.79
N GLN A 278 11.88 42.07 -19.56
CA GLN A 278 11.05 43.15 -20.11
C GLN A 278 10.76 44.25 -19.08
N SER A 279 11.19 44.09 -17.83
CA SER A 279 10.93 45.06 -16.76
C SER A 279 11.66 46.38 -16.96
N THR A 280 10.97 47.47 -16.62
CA THR A 280 11.53 48.81 -16.37
C THR A 280 11.32 49.15 -14.89
N GLU A 281 12.06 50.12 -14.33
CA GLU A 281 11.95 50.52 -12.91
C GLU A 281 10.51 50.88 -12.47
N GLU A 282 9.64 51.29 -13.41
CA GLU A 282 8.23 51.64 -13.14
C GLU A 282 7.26 50.45 -13.16
N ASN A 283 7.63 49.31 -13.76
CA ASN A 283 6.78 48.13 -13.97
C ASN A 283 7.42 46.84 -13.46
N GLU A 284 8.31 46.93 -12.47
CA GLU A 284 9.05 45.78 -11.96
C GLU A 284 8.11 44.71 -11.38
N ARG A 285 8.09 43.54 -12.01
CA ARG A 285 7.37 42.36 -11.53
C ARG A 285 8.23 41.63 -10.51
N GLN A 286 7.70 41.40 -9.31
CA GLN A 286 8.42 40.81 -8.19
C GLN A 286 7.97 39.38 -7.88
N LYS A 287 8.84 38.61 -7.20
CA LYS A 287 8.57 37.23 -6.74
C LYS A 287 8.10 36.29 -7.85
N SER A 288 8.72 36.40 -9.01
CA SER A 288 8.40 35.61 -10.19
C SER A 288 8.93 34.18 -10.05
N ILE A 289 8.01 33.21 -10.06
CA ILE A 289 8.30 31.78 -9.88
C ILE A 289 7.64 30.99 -11.00
N LEU A 290 8.41 30.13 -11.65
CA LEU A 290 7.89 29.05 -12.48
C LEU A 290 7.72 27.80 -11.62
N THR A 291 6.53 27.21 -11.67
CA THR A 291 6.21 25.92 -11.07
C THR A 291 5.97 24.92 -12.21
N ILE A 292 6.73 23.82 -12.23
CA ILE A 292 6.50 22.67 -13.10
C ILE A 292 5.95 21.54 -12.24
N GLU A 293 4.75 21.08 -12.55
CA GLU A 293 4.06 20.03 -11.82
C GLU A 293 4.05 18.74 -12.64
N GLY A 294 4.21 17.61 -11.98
CA GLY A 294 4.17 16.32 -12.66
C GLY A 294 4.03 15.14 -11.72
N GLU A 295 4.09 13.96 -12.31
CA GLU A 295 4.17 12.69 -11.59
C GLU A 295 5.21 11.78 -12.21
N CYS A 296 5.77 10.88 -11.41
CA CYS A 296 6.71 9.87 -11.88
C CYS A 296 6.70 8.64 -10.98
N MET A 297 7.37 7.58 -11.41
CA MET A 297 7.59 6.37 -10.63
C MET A 297 9.02 6.33 -10.11
N TYR A 298 9.18 6.10 -8.81
CA TYR A 298 10.48 5.97 -8.13
C TYR A 298 10.68 4.54 -7.63
N ASP A 299 11.68 3.85 -8.18
CA ASP A 299 12.17 2.60 -7.61
C ASP A 299 13.12 2.93 -6.46
N TYR A 300 12.69 2.65 -5.23
CA TYR A 300 13.47 2.96 -4.04
C TYR A 300 14.53 1.89 -3.71
N THR A 301 14.58 0.80 -4.49
CA THR A 301 15.64 -0.23 -4.41
C THR A 301 16.85 0.23 -5.23
N ASP A 302 16.59 0.57 -6.49
CA ASP A 302 17.64 0.97 -7.44
C ASP A 302 17.89 2.49 -7.45
N LYS A 303 17.05 3.25 -6.73
CA LYS A 303 17.04 4.72 -6.67
C LYS A 303 16.87 5.38 -8.05
N ASN A 304 16.02 4.78 -8.89
CA ASN A 304 15.80 5.22 -10.26
C ASN A 304 14.41 5.83 -10.46
N LEU A 305 14.33 6.85 -11.34
CA LEU A 305 13.09 7.48 -11.77
C LEU A 305 12.66 6.93 -13.12
N SER A 306 11.35 6.85 -13.34
CA SER A 306 10.75 6.34 -14.57
C SER A 306 9.36 6.96 -14.77
N GLU A 307 8.82 6.85 -15.97
CA GLU A 307 7.44 7.28 -16.27
C GLU A 307 7.16 8.74 -15.87
N ILE A 308 8.12 9.63 -16.11
CA ILE A 308 7.96 11.06 -15.79
C ILE A 308 6.93 11.67 -16.74
N LEU A 309 5.90 12.28 -16.15
CA LEU A 309 4.79 12.89 -16.84
C LEU A 309 4.56 14.30 -16.30
N LEU A 310 4.67 15.30 -17.17
CA LEU A 310 4.36 16.68 -16.84
C LEU A 310 2.84 16.89 -16.88
N LYS A 311 2.31 17.56 -15.85
CA LYS A 311 0.89 17.90 -15.72
C LYS A 311 0.63 19.35 -16.09
N SER A 312 1.46 20.26 -15.57
CA SER A 312 1.28 21.68 -15.78
C SER A 312 2.59 22.45 -15.65
N GLU A 313 2.62 23.61 -16.28
CA GLU A 313 3.65 24.62 -16.11
C GLU A 313 2.95 25.94 -15.81
N THR A 314 3.30 26.58 -14.69
CA THR A 314 2.64 27.82 -14.26
C THR A 314 3.69 28.84 -13.84
N VAL A 315 3.64 30.02 -14.44
CA VAL A 315 4.39 31.20 -14.02
C VAL A 315 3.49 32.06 -13.15
N ASN A 316 3.94 32.36 -11.93
CA ASN A 316 3.27 33.27 -10.99
C ASN A 316 4.21 34.44 -10.68
N TRP A 317 3.66 35.64 -10.56
CA TRP A 317 4.41 36.85 -10.18
C TRP A 317 3.51 37.84 -9.43
N LEU A 318 4.11 38.89 -8.87
CA LEU A 318 3.42 40.07 -8.35
C LEU A 318 3.73 41.26 -9.24
N ASN A 319 2.71 42.01 -9.63
CA ASN A 319 2.86 43.28 -10.34
C ASN A 319 3.38 44.37 -9.37
N ALA A 320 3.81 45.52 -9.92
CA ALA A 320 4.31 46.65 -9.13
C ALA A 320 3.27 47.21 -8.13
N ASP A 321 1.97 47.06 -8.41
CA ASP A 321 0.86 47.43 -7.52
C ASP A 321 0.53 46.37 -6.45
N GLY A 322 1.27 45.26 -6.42
CA GLY A 322 1.07 44.14 -5.51
C GLY A 322 0.00 43.15 -5.96
N THR A 323 -0.64 43.33 -7.12
CA THR A 323 -1.63 42.38 -7.64
C THR A 323 -0.97 41.12 -8.19
N PRO A 324 -1.55 39.92 -7.98
CA PRO A 324 -0.98 38.67 -8.48
C PRO A 324 -1.22 38.49 -9.98
N GLY A 325 -0.17 38.14 -10.70
CA GLY A 325 -0.23 37.67 -12.08
C GLY A 325 0.02 36.17 -12.18
N ARG A 326 -0.69 35.51 -13.09
CA ARG A 326 -0.57 34.06 -13.33
C ARG A 326 -0.77 33.74 -14.81
N ARG A 327 0.09 32.89 -15.36
CA ARG A 327 -0.06 32.27 -16.68
C ARG A 327 0.38 30.82 -16.58
N GLY A 328 -0.27 29.91 -17.27
CA GLY A 328 0.17 28.52 -17.27
C GLY A 328 -0.45 27.70 -18.38
N GLU A 329 0.17 26.56 -18.62
CA GLU A 329 -0.26 25.53 -19.54
C GLU A 329 -0.59 24.25 -18.76
N VAL A 330 -1.63 23.55 -19.19
CA VAL A 330 -2.03 22.27 -18.60
C VAL A 330 -2.00 21.23 -19.70
N TYR A 331 -1.24 20.17 -19.49
CA TYR A 331 -1.12 19.07 -20.45
C TYR A 331 -2.27 18.09 -20.25
N LEU A 332 -3.17 18.03 -21.22
CA LEU A 332 -4.36 17.19 -21.16
C LEU A 332 -4.09 15.86 -21.87
N ARG A 333 -4.17 14.75 -21.12
CA ARG A 333 -4.06 13.41 -21.71
C ARG A 333 -5.40 12.97 -22.28
N MET A 334 -5.51 12.88 -23.61
CA MET A 334 -6.58 12.10 -24.23
C MET A 334 -6.23 10.61 -24.17
N THR A 335 -6.76 9.89 -23.18
CA THR A 335 -6.94 8.44 -23.30
C THR A 335 -8.14 8.16 -24.21
N CYS A 336 -7.92 8.09 -25.52
CA CYS A 336 -8.92 7.57 -26.45
C CYS A 336 -9.25 6.12 -26.10
N VAL A 337 -10.48 5.88 -25.61
CA VAL A 337 -11.01 4.53 -25.43
C VAL A 337 -11.63 4.10 -26.76
N LEU A 338 -10.84 3.40 -27.58
CA LEU A 338 -11.33 2.67 -28.75
C LEU A 338 -11.30 1.17 -28.42
N GLY A 339 -12.47 0.57 -28.25
CA GLY A 339 -12.66 -0.88 -28.20
C GLY A 339 -12.43 -1.55 -26.84
N GLY A 340 -13.37 -2.41 -26.45
CA GLY A 340 -13.36 -3.18 -25.20
C GLY A 340 -12.32 -4.29 -25.18
N GLY A 341 -11.04 -3.93 -25.09
CA GLY A 341 -9.97 -4.85 -24.72
C GLY A 341 -9.74 -4.86 -23.21
N ASN A 342 -9.35 -6.01 -22.66
CA ASN A 342 -8.91 -6.18 -21.28
C ASN A 342 -7.93 -5.07 -20.90
N LYS A 343 -8.40 -4.13 -20.08
CA LYS A 343 -7.54 -3.10 -19.50
C LYS A 343 -6.80 -3.72 -18.34
N GLU A 344 -5.48 -3.85 -18.48
CA GLU A 344 -4.60 -3.76 -17.32
C GLU A 344 -4.81 -2.35 -16.74
N VAL A 345 -5.52 -2.29 -15.61
CA VAL A 345 -5.72 -1.04 -14.89
C VAL A 345 -4.36 -0.71 -14.27
N LYS A 346 -3.58 0.14 -14.95
CA LYS A 346 -2.15 0.26 -14.66
C LYS A 346 -1.87 0.53 -13.18
N TYR A 347 -2.48 1.52 -12.53
CA TYR A 347 -2.44 1.69 -11.07
C TYR A 347 -3.65 2.54 -10.64
N LYS A 348 -4.49 2.06 -9.70
CA LYS A 348 -5.75 2.75 -9.34
C LYS A 348 -5.73 3.47 -7.99
N PHE A 349 -4.79 3.17 -7.11
CA PHE A 349 -4.93 3.53 -5.70
C PHE A 349 -3.63 4.07 -5.10
N ARG A 350 -3.75 5.14 -4.31
CA ARG A 350 -2.64 5.91 -3.72
C ARG A 350 -2.90 6.08 -2.23
N GLU A 351 -1.95 5.68 -1.39
CA GLU A 351 -1.89 6.03 0.03
C GLU A 351 -0.60 6.83 0.25
N GLN A 352 -0.73 7.98 0.93
CA GLN A 352 0.38 8.89 1.14
C GLN A 352 1.34 8.30 2.19
N LEU A 353 2.63 8.31 1.85
CA LEU A 353 3.72 7.92 2.76
C LEU A 353 3.88 8.88 3.92
#